data_AF-A0A925ICQ4-F1
#
_entry.id   AF-A0A925ICQ4-F1
#
_cell.length_a   1.000
_cell.length_b   1.000
_cell.length_c   1.000
_cell.angle_alpha   90.00
_cell.angle_beta   90.00
_cell.angle_gamma   90.00
#
_symmetry.space_group_name_H-M   'P 1'
#
loop_
_entity.id
_entity.type
_entity.pdbx_description
1 polymer ?
#
loop_
_entity_poly.entity_id
_entity_poly.type
_entity_poly.pdbx_seq_one_letter_code
_entity_poly.pdbx_strand_id
1 'polypeptide(L)' 'MPNAVLLFSLPGGGEWILIILVVLLLFGGKKIPELMRGIGKGMREFNDAKSTVKSEIEEGMKEKPVNPAPAPKQDISQ' A
#
# COMPACT_ATOMS: atom_id res chain seq x y z
N MET A 1 17.12 -24.98 -23.11
CA MET A 1 18.37 -24.20 -23.12
C MET A 1 18.02 -22.79 -22.67
N PRO A 2 18.48 -22.28 -21.52
CA PRO A 2 18.23 -20.89 -21.16
C PRO A 2 18.86 -19.98 -22.21
N ASN A 3 18.09 -19.03 -22.75
CA ASN A 3 18.52 -18.15 -23.82
C ASN A 3 19.70 -17.29 -23.34
N ALA A 4 20.88 -17.47 -23.93
CA ALA A 4 22.09 -16.69 -23.61
C ALA A 4 21.88 -15.17 -23.75
N VAL A 5 20.93 -14.76 -24.62
CA VAL A 5 20.46 -13.39 -24.73
C VAL A 5 19.92 -12.85 -23.42
N LEU A 6 19.19 -13.64 -22.62
CA LEU A 6 18.71 -13.19 -21.31
C LEU A 6 19.84 -13.05 -20.30
N LEU A 7 20.89 -13.88 -20.38
CA LEU A 7 22.04 -13.76 -19.48
C LEU A 7 22.92 -12.55 -19.82
N PHE A 8 23.00 -12.18 -21.10
CA PHE A 8 23.73 -11.01 -21.59
C PHE A 8 22.89 -9.72 -21.58
N SER A 9 21.55 -9.84 -21.58
CA SER A 9 20.61 -8.72 -21.50
C SER A 9 20.26 -8.34 -20.07
N LEU A 10 20.56 -9.19 -19.10
CA LEU A 10 20.54 -8.80 -17.69
C LEU A 10 21.85 -8.07 -17.42
N PRO A 11 21.84 -6.75 -17.19
CA PRO A 11 23.05 -6.05 -16.80
C PRO A 11 23.62 -6.77 -15.56
N GLY A 12 24.85 -7.28 -15.69
CA GLY A 12 25.59 -7.83 -14.58
C GLY A 12 25.85 -6.75 -13.53
N GLY A 13 26.33 -7.13 -12.34
CA GLY A 13 26.53 -6.19 -11.23
C GLY A 13 27.37 -4.95 -11.58
N GLY A 14 28.32 -5.06 -12.54
CA GLY A 14 29.10 -3.93 -13.03
C GLY A 14 28.34 -2.95 -13.92
N GLU A 15 27.43 -3.43 -14.76
CA GLU A 15 26.61 -2.60 -15.65
C GLU A 15 25.56 -1.80 -14.86
N TRP A 16 25.02 -2.37 -13.77
CA TRP A 16 24.16 -1.64 -12.85
C TRP A 16 24.83 -0.41 -12.24
N ILE A 17 26.11 -0.51 -11.89
CA ILE A 17 26.89 0.63 -11.38
C ILE A 17 27.00 1.73 -12.44
N LEU A 18 27.22 1.38 -13.70
CA LEU A 18 27.29 2.33 -14.80
C LEU A 18 25.95 3.04 -15.04
N ILE A 19 24.84 2.30 -15.01
CA ILE A 19 23.49 2.86 -15.15
C ILE A 19 23.19 3.83 -14.00
N ILE A 20 23.46 3.41 -12.75
CA ILE A 20 23.28 4.26 -11.57
C ILE A 20 24.14 5.51 -11.68
N LEU A 21 25.39 5.39 -12.13
CA LEU A 21 26.30 6.52 -12.31
C LEU A 21 25.77 7.52 -13.35
N VAL A 22 25.29 7.06 -14.51
CA VAL A 22 24.69 7.92 -15.53
C VAL A 22 23.45 8.63 -14.99
N VAL A 23 22.56 7.91 -14.30
CA VAL A 23 21.38 8.52 -13.65
C VAL A 23 21.81 9.55 -12.60
N LEU A 24 22.85 9.27 -11.82
CA LEU A 24 23.39 10.18 -10.81
C LEU A 24 24.02 11.43 -11.42
N LEU A 25 24.62 11.33 -12.62
CA LEU A 25 25.16 12.48 -13.35
C LEU A 25 24.04 13.35 -13.95
N LEU A 26 22.99 12.73 -14.49
CA LEU A 26 21.85 13.45 -15.08
C LEU A 26 20.97 14.14 -14.02
N PHE A 27 20.68 13.46 -12.92
CA PHE A 27 19.79 13.96 -11.88
C PHE A 27 20.54 14.55 -10.68
N GLY A 28 21.82 14.24 -10.51
CA GLY A 28 22.60 14.63 -9.33
C GLY A 28 22.35 13.71 -8.12
N GLY A 29 23.38 13.50 -7.30
CA GLY A 29 23.29 12.64 -6.11
C GLY A 29 22.33 13.11 -5.01
N LYS A 30 21.87 14.36 -5.07
CA LYS A 30 20.93 14.94 -4.09
C LYS A 30 19.46 14.74 -4.47
N LYS A 31 19.12 14.57 -5.75
CA LYS A 31 17.72 14.47 -6.20
C LYS A 31 17.08 13.14 -5.86
N ILE A 32 17.82 12.03 -5.99
CA ILE A 32 17.35 10.69 -5.61
C ILE A 32 16.91 10.63 -4.12
N PRO A 33 17.74 11.03 -3.13
CA PRO A 33 17.32 10.99 -1.73
C PRO A 33 16.24 12.03 -1.39
N GLU A 34 16.21 13.17 -2.07
CA GLU A 34 15.15 14.19 -1.92
C GLU A 34 13.78 13.64 -2.36
N LEU A 35 13.73 12.98 -3.53
CA LEU A 35 12.54 12.31 -4.04
C LEU A 35 12.11 11.13 -3.16
N MET A 36 13.05 10.30 -2.71
CA MET A 36 12.76 9.19 -1.78
C MET A 36 12.16 9.69 -0.47
N ARG A 37 12.67 10.80 0.09
CA ARG A 37 12.10 11.39 1.31
C ARG A 37 10.70 11.95 1.06
N GLY A 38 10.45 12.55 -0.10
CA GLY A 38 9.11 13.02 -0.49
C GLY A 38 8.11 11.88 -0.64
N ILE A 39 8.46 10.84 -1.40
CA ILE A 39 7.63 9.65 -1.61
C ILE A 39 7.39 8.92 -0.28
N GLY A 40 8.42 8.76 0.54
CA GLY A 40 8.31 8.07 1.84
C GLY A 40 7.36 8.79 2.81
N LYS A 41 7.38 10.12 2.82
CA LYS A 41 6.41 10.92 3.61
C LYS A 41 5.00 10.77 3.06
N GLY A 42 4.80 10.94 1.75
CA GLY A 42 3.49 10.81 1.12
C GLY A 42 2.89 9.41 1.29
N MET A 43 3.70 8.36 1.19
CA MET A 43 3.24 6.98 1.40
C MET A 43 2.87 6.70 2.86
N ARG A 44 3.55 7.32 3.82
CA ARG A 44 3.22 7.24 5.25
C ARG A 44 1.89 7.93 5.55
N GLU A 45 1.74 9.19 5.13
CA GLU A 45 0.49 9.95 5.30
C GLU A 45 -0.70 9.25 4.64
N PHE A 46 -0.49 8.65 3.46
CA PHE A 46 -1.52 7.90 2.76
C PHE A 46 -1.94 6.62 3.50
N ASN A 47 -0.99 5.90 4.10
CA ASN A 47 -1.28 4.71 4.90
C ASN A 47 -1.99 5.07 6.21
N ASP A 48 -1.56 6.14 6.87
CA ASP A 48 -2.18 6.64 8.09
C ASP A 48 -3.65 7.02 7.83
N ALA A 49 -3.91 7.80 6.77
CA ALA A 49 -5.26 8.18 6.36
C ALA A 49 -6.14 6.96 6.01
N LYS A 50 -5.59 5.97 5.28
CA LYS A 50 -6.28 4.71 5.01
C LYS A 50 -6.65 3.96 6.28
N SER A 51 -5.75 3.92 7.27
CA SER A 51 -5.99 3.22 8.53
C SER A 51 -7.12 3.85 9.33
N THR A 52 -7.14 5.18 9.43
CA THR A 52 -8.21 5.93 10.10
C THR A 52 -9.55 5.69 9.44
N VAL A 53 -9.64 5.82 8.12
CA VAL A 53 -10.87 5.57 7.37
C VAL A 53 -11.35 4.13 7.55
N LYS A 54 -10.44 3.15 7.53
CA LYS A 54 -10.79 1.75 7.78
C LYS A 54 -11.37 1.55 9.19
N SER A 55 -10.74 2.14 10.21
CA SER A 55 -11.22 2.08 11.60
C SER A 55 -12.59 2.73 11.77
N GLU A 56 -12.82 3.90 11.18
CA GLU A 56 -14.12 4.58 11.22
C GLU A 56 -15.23 3.77 10.53
N ILE A 57 -14.93 3.12 9.41
CA ILE A 57 -15.89 2.24 8.73
C ILE A 57 -16.19 0.98 9.56
N GLU A 58 -15.17 0.38 10.19
CA GLU A 58 -15.33 -0.80 11.05
C GLU A 58 -16.09 -0.48 12.35
N GLU A 59 -15.88 0.69 12.94
CA GLU A 59 -16.60 1.18 14.13
C GLU A 59 -18.04 1.58 13.79
N GLY A 60 -18.26 2.30 12.68
CA GLY A 60 -19.60 2.66 12.20
C GLY A 60 -20.45 1.44 11.81
N MET A 61 -19.83 0.32 11.42
CA MET A 61 -20.53 -0.96 11.22
C MET A 61 -20.83 -1.73 12.51
N LYS A 62 -20.13 -1.44 13.63
CA LYS A 62 -20.34 -2.10 14.92
C LYS A 62 -21.44 -1.46 15.80
N GLU A 63 -21.89 -0.25 15.49
CA GLU A 63 -22.87 0.49 16.30
C GLU A 63 -24.35 0.31 15.91
N LYS A 64 -24.72 -0.67 15.07
CA LYS A 64 -26.13 -1.06 14.97
C LYS A 64 -26.39 -2.33 15.80
N PRO A 65 -26.74 -2.21 17.10
CA PRO A 65 -27.34 -3.33 17.79
C PRO A 65 -28.71 -3.56 17.14
N VAL A 66 -28.80 -4.51 16.22
CA VAL A 66 -30.07 -5.20 15.98
C VAL A 66 -30.30 -6.04 17.23
N ASN A 67 -30.83 -5.40 18.28
CA ASN A 67 -31.54 -6.13 19.32
C ASN A 67 -32.79 -6.68 18.64
N PRO A 68 -32.96 -8.01 18.50
CA PRO A 68 -34.20 -8.56 18.01
C PRO A 68 -35.28 -8.12 19.02
N ALA A 69 -36.22 -7.30 18.57
CA ALA A 69 -37.38 -6.95 19.37
C ALA A 69 -37.99 -8.24 19.94
N PRO A 70 -38.40 -8.26 21.22
CA PRO A 70 -38.96 -9.45 21.83
C PRO A 70 -40.16 -9.91 20.98
N ALA A 71 -40.08 -11.14 20.48
CA ALA A 71 -41.12 -11.75 19.66
C ALA A 71 -42.48 -11.62 20.36
N PRO A 72 -43.55 -11.17 19.66
CA PRO A 72 -44.89 -11.21 20.21
C PRO A 72 -45.20 -12.66 20.58
N LYS A 73 -45.36 -12.92 21.87
CA LYS A 73 -45.94 -14.18 22.33
C LYS A 73 -47.39 -14.16 21.86
N GLN A 74 -47.66 -14.83 20.74
CA GLN A 74 -49.01 -15.11 20.29
C GLN A 74 -49.63 -16.07 21.31
N ASP A 75 -50.32 -15.47 22.26
CA ASP A 75 -51.35 -16.10 23.07
C ASP A 75 -52.50 -16.46 22.12
N ILE A 76 -52.43 -17.67 21.56
CA ILE A 76 -53.54 -18.30 20.86
C ILE A 76 -54.21 -19.21 21.87
N SER A 77 -54.94 -18.56 22.78
CA SER A 77 -56.04 -19.16 23.52
C SER A 77 -57.34 -18.74 22.82
N GLN A 78 -57.74 -19.45 21.76
CA GLN A 78 -59.13 -19.66 21.30
C GLN A 78 -59.12 -20.77 20.24
#